data_AF-A0A258LBV0-F1
#
_entry.id   AF-A0A258LBV0-F1
#
_cell.length_a   1.000
_cell.length_b   1.000
_cell.length_c   1.000
_cell.angle_alpha   90.00
_cell.angle_beta   90.00
_cell.angle_gamma   90.00
#
_symmetry.space_group_name_H-M   'P 1'
#
loop_
_entity.id
_entity.type
_entity.pdbx_description
1 polymer ?
#
loop_
_entity_poly.entity_id
_entity_poly.type
_entity_poly.pdbx_seq_one_letter_code
_entity_poly.pdbx_strand_id
1 'polypeptide(L)'
;MIRVSDRRWLWHSAALLIYAACAILYIDHGESLFAKVSGSGSDPFIFIWDFAWWPWAIAHHQNLVHTNLLWEPLGVYLGWITSIPLLAILGSPLTALYGPVFTYNFFIICAPVLSAWMAYF
;
A
#
# COMPACT_ATOMS: atom_id res chain seq x y z
N MET A 1 29.21 -11.32 -32.14
CA MET A 1 29.46 -11.21 -30.69
C MET A 1 28.29 -10.45 -30.08
N ILE A 2 27.30 -11.16 -29.54
CA ILE A 2 26.05 -10.57 -29.05
C ILE A 2 26.35 -9.85 -27.73
N ARG A 3 26.05 -8.55 -27.65
CA ARG A 3 26.25 -7.76 -26.43
C ARG A 3 25.38 -8.32 -25.31
N VAL A 4 26.03 -8.80 -24.24
CA VAL A 4 25.39 -9.23 -22.98
C VAL A 4 24.56 -8.10 -22.34
N SER A 5 24.68 -6.84 -22.80
CA SER A 5 23.89 -5.71 -22.31
C SER A 5 22.41 -5.74 -22.68
N ASP A 6 22.03 -6.32 -23.83
CA ASP A 6 20.72 -6.03 -24.44
C ASP A 6 19.56 -6.84 -23.83
N ARG A 7 19.85 -7.78 -22.92
CA ARG A 7 18.85 -8.65 -22.26
C ARG A 7 18.79 -8.49 -20.74
N ARG A 8 19.53 -7.55 -20.14
CA ARG A 8 19.53 -7.37 -18.67
C ARG A 8 18.14 -7.03 -18.12
N TRP A 9 17.39 -6.19 -18.83
CA TRP A 9 16.02 -5.83 -18.48
C TRP A 9 15.08 -7.06 -18.34
N LEU A 10 15.27 -8.11 -19.15
CA LEU A 10 14.47 -9.34 -19.05
C LEU A 10 14.69 -10.03 -17.69
N TRP A 11 15.93 -10.05 -17.20
CA TRP A 11 16.25 -10.66 -15.90
C TRP A 11 15.67 -9.85 -14.75
N HIS A 12 15.71 -8.53 -14.83
CA HIS A 12 15.13 -7.63 -13.84
C HIS A 12 13.61 -7.72 -13.78
N SER A 13 12.95 -7.82 -14.94
CA SER A 13 11.52 -8.06 -15.03
C SER A 13 11.15 -9.46 -14.55
N ALA A 14 11.92 -10.49 -14.89
CA ALA A 14 11.68 -11.85 -14.43
C ALA A 14 11.78 -11.94 -12.90
N ALA A 15 12.80 -11.33 -12.30
CA ALA A 15 12.96 -11.28 -10.86
C ALA A 15 11.79 -10.54 -10.17
N LEU A 16 11.35 -9.38 -10.72
CA LEU A 16 10.16 -8.68 -10.21
C LEU A 16 8.91 -9.57 -10.21
N LEU A 17 8.67 -10.29 -11.32
CA LEU A 17 7.53 -11.19 -11.45
C LEU A 17 7.62 -12.39 -10.50
N ILE A 18 8.83 -12.96 -10.30
CA ILE A 18 9.06 -14.04 -9.35
C ILE A 18 8.75 -13.57 -7.92
N TYR A 19 9.24 -12.39 -7.51
CA TYR A 19 8.93 -11.86 -6.20
C TYR A 19 7.44 -11.55 -6.03
N ALA A 20 6.77 -11.04 -7.08
CA ALA A 20 5.33 -10.83 -7.08
C ALA A 20 4.56 -12.13 -6.86
N ALA A 21 4.92 -13.20 -7.57
CA ALA A 21 4.30 -14.50 -7.39
C ALA A 21 4.51 -15.03 -5.96
N CYS A 22 5.73 -14.94 -5.43
CA CYS A 22 6.03 -15.35 -4.05
C CYS A 22 5.22 -14.56 -3.02
N ALA A 23 5.11 -13.24 -3.18
CA ALA A 23 4.37 -12.38 -2.26
C ALA A 23 2.87 -12.69 -2.26
N ILE A 24 2.26 -12.89 -3.44
CA ILE A 24 0.85 -13.26 -3.58
C ILE A 24 0.59 -14.61 -2.88
N LEU A 25 1.44 -15.61 -3.14
CA LEU A 25 1.28 -16.94 -2.54
C LEU A 25 1.42 -16.91 -1.01
N TYR A 26 2.33 -16.11 -0.48
CA TYR A 26 2.61 -16.06 0.96
C TYR A 26 1.65 -15.18 1.76
N ILE A 27 1.18 -14.07 1.18
CA ILE A 27 0.37 -13.07 1.90
C ILE A 27 -1.12 -13.31 1.67
N ASP A 28 -1.54 -13.35 0.41
CA ASP A 28 -2.96 -13.43 0.07
C ASP A 28 -3.49 -14.85 0.23
N HIS A 29 -2.62 -15.87 0.08
CA HIS A 29 -2.99 -17.29 0.01
C HIS A 29 -4.10 -17.58 -1.05
N GLY A 30 -4.39 -16.61 -1.93
CA GLY A 30 -5.50 -16.64 -2.89
C GLY A 30 -6.89 -16.40 -2.30
N GLU A 31 -7.01 -15.88 -1.06
CA GLU A 31 -8.30 -15.80 -0.35
C GLU A 31 -9.15 -14.57 -0.67
N SER A 32 -8.61 -13.57 -1.39
CA SER A 32 -9.25 -12.35 -1.92
C SER A 32 -8.81 -11.05 -1.25
N LEU A 33 -8.34 -10.13 -2.08
CA LEU A 33 -8.00 -8.76 -1.72
C LEU A 33 -9.20 -7.90 -1.29
N PHE A 34 -10.43 -8.35 -1.54
CA PHE A 34 -11.65 -7.60 -1.22
C PHE A 34 -12.31 -8.03 0.09
N ALA A 35 -12.30 -9.34 0.36
CA ALA A 35 -13.13 -9.93 1.41
C ALA A 35 -12.39 -10.04 2.75
N LYS A 36 -11.05 -9.93 2.75
CA LYS A 36 -10.21 -10.16 3.92
C LYS A 36 -9.15 -9.09 4.03
N VAL A 37 -8.84 -8.68 5.26
CA VAL A 37 -7.72 -7.77 5.54
C VAL A 37 -6.45 -8.62 5.69
N SER A 38 -5.40 -8.31 4.94
CA SER A 38 -4.10 -8.95 5.09
C SER A 38 -3.47 -8.58 6.44
N GLY A 39 -2.87 -9.56 7.12
CA GLY A 39 -2.26 -9.36 8.44
C GLY A 39 -3.19 -9.74 9.60
N SER A 40 -2.80 -9.35 10.81
CA SER A 40 -3.48 -9.71 12.06
C SER A 40 -3.42 -8.57 13.06
N GLY A 41 -4.30 -8.59 14.07
CA GLY A 41 -4.35 -7.55 15.08
C GLY A 41 -5.03 -6.27 14.58
N SER A 42 -4.68 -5.14 15.17
CA SER A 42 -5.32 -3.84 14.91
C SER A 42 -4.55 -2.95 13.92
N ASP A 43 -3.28 -3.23 13.68
CA ASP A 43 -2.39 -2.39 12.87
C ASP A 43 -2.88 -2.17 11.43
N PRO A 44 -3.49 -3.14 10.73
CA PRO A 44 -4.01 -2.90 9.39
C PRO A 44 -5.02 -1.75 9.31
N PHE A 45 -5.81 -1.53 10.37
CA PHE A 45 -6.91 -0.58 10.33
C PHE A 45 -6.45 0.87 10.24
N ILE A 46 -5.29 1.24 10.83
CA ILE A 46 -4.78 2.62 10.68
C ILE A 46 -4.35 2.89 9.25
N PHE A 47 -3.72 1.92 8.57
CA PHE A 47 -3.32 2.08 7.17
C PHE A 47 -4.54 2.11 6.23
N ILE A 48 -5.53 1.24 6.44
CA ILE A 48 -6.79 1.26 5.69
C ILE A 48 -7.48 2.62 5.88
N TRP A 49 -7.51 3.12 7.11
CA TRP A 49 -8.07 4.44 7.41
C TRP A 49 -7.30 5.56 6.69
N ASP A 50 -5.96 5.54 6.70
CA ASP A 50 -5.14 6.53 5.97
C ASP A 50 -5.43 6.53 4.46
N PHE A 51 -5.57 5.34 3.84
CA PHE A 51 -5.89 5.20 2.42
C PHE A 51 -7.23 5.85 2.06
N ALA A 52 -8.17 5.93 3.01
CA ALA A 52 -9.43 6.66 2.85
C ALA A 52 -9.29 8.14 3.21
N TRP A 53 -8.66 8.44 4.35
CA TRP A 53 -8.60 9.78 4.94
C TRP A 53 -7.89 10.78 4.04
N TRP A 54 -6.65 10.49 3.61
CA TRP A 54 -5.85 11.46 2.88
C TRP A 54 -6.50 11.96 1.58
N PRO A 55 -6.93 11.09 0.65
CA PRO A 55 -7.61 11.57 -0.56
C PRO A 55 -8.93 12.27 -0.23
N TRP A 56 -9.69 11.79 0.76
CA TRP A 56 -10.95 12.41 1.16
C TRP A 56 -10.75 13.80 1.77
N ALA A 57 -9.81 13.95 2.70
CA ALA A 57 -9.50 15.20 3.39
C ALA A 57 -9.00 16.27 2.42
N ILE A 58 -8.16 15.87 1.44
CA ILE A 58 -7.71 16.76 0.36
C ILE A 58 -8.92 17.21 -0.49
N ALA A 59 -9.76 16.28 -0.93
CA ALA A 59 -10.92 16.58 -1.77
C ALA A 59 -11.98 17.45 -1.07
N HIS A 60 -12.10 17.35 0.25
CA HIS A 60 -13.08 18.08 1.06
C HIS A 60 -12.47 19.27 1.83
N HIS A 61 -11.24 19.67 1.49
CA HIS A 61 -10.53 20.80 2.11
C HIS A 61 -10.49 20.76 3.65
N GLN A 62 -10.31 19.56 4.20
CA GLN A 62 -10.20 19.36 5.65
C GLN A 62 -8.77 19.60 6.14
N ASN A 63 -8.59 19.74 7.45
CA ASN A 63 -7.25 19.78 8.04
C ASN A 63 -6.56 18.43 7.80
N LEU A 64 -5.43 18.43 7.09
CA LEU A 64 -4.77 17.20 6.65
C LEU A 64 -4.06 16.44 7.78
N VAL A 65 -3.59 17.17 8.79
CA VAL A 65 -2.71 16.62 9.84
C VAL A 65 -3.41 16.52 11.19
N HIS A 66 -4.63 17.05 11.33
CA HIS A 66 -5.41 16.91 12.55
C HIS A 66 -6.86 16.59 12.23
N THR A 67 -7.43 15.60 12.91
CA THR A 67 -8.83 15.19 12.70
C THR A 67 -9.52 14.87 14.02
N ASN A 68 -10.82 15.17 14.08
CA ASN A 68 -11.70 14.78 15.18
C ASN A 68 -12.45 13.46 14.89
N LEU A 69 -12.22 12.86 13.71
CA LEU A 69 -12.85 11.59 13.33
C LEU A 69 -12.23 10.37 14.03
N LEU A 70 -11.09 10.57 14.70
CA LEU A 70 -10.44 9.59 15.55
C LEU A 70 -10.29 10.20 16.95
N TRP A 71 -10.51 9.37 17.98
CA TRP A 71 -10.33 9.75 19.40
C TRP A 71 -11.10 11.01 19.80
N GLU A 72 -12.37 11.11 19.38
CA GLU A 72 -13.30 12.11 19.90
C GLU A 72 -13.34 12.07 21.45
N PRO A 73 -13.41 13.22 22.16
CA PRO A 73 -13.52 14.61 21.66
C PRO A 73 -12.19 15.33 21.40
N LEU A 74 -11.07 14.71 21.76
CA LEU A 74 -9.76 15.36 21.70
C LEU A 74 -9.18 15.40 20.29
N GLY A 75 -9.61 14.48 19.42
CA GLY A 75 -9.04 14.33 18.09
C GLY A 75 -7.63 13.74 18.14
N VAL A 76 -6.96 13.73 16.99
CA VAL A 76 -5.58 13.27 16.87
C VAL A 76 -4.79 14.10 15.86
N TYR A 77 -3.54 14.38 16.20
CA TYR A 77 -2.55 14.89 15.26
C TYR A 77 -1.87 13.71 14.53
N LEU A 78 -2.10 13.60 13.23
CA LEU A 78 -1.60 12.53 12.36
C LEU A 78 -0.08 12.57 12.15
N GLY A 79 0.57 13.69 12.45
CA GLY A 79 2.04 13.75 12.47
C GLY A 79 2.67 13.12 13.72
N TRP A 80 1.86 12.74 14.72
CA TRP A 80 2.31 12.06 15.95
C TRP A 80 2.05 10.55 15.94
N ILE A 81 1.09 10.09 15.14
CA ILE A 81 0.79 8.67 14.97
C ILE A 81 1.31 8.14 13.64
N THR A 82 1.24 6.82 13.44
CA THR A 82 1.52 6.24 12.12
C THR A 82 0.57 6.83 11.09
N SER A 83 1.15 7.46 10.06
CA SER A 83 0.40 7.94 8.91
C SER A 83 1.18 7.77 7.60
N ILE A 84 0.47 7.47 6.51
CA ILE A 84 1.06 7.17 5.19
C ILE A 84 0.57 8.11 4.05
N PRO A 85 0.71 9.45 4.16
CA PRO A 85 0.15 10.41 3.20
C PRO A 85 0.51 10.14 1.74
N LEU A 86 1.80 9.90 1.47
CA LEU A 86 2.30 9.71 0.11
C LEU A 86 1.70 8.45 -0.52
N LEU A 87 1.72 7.33 0.21
CA LEU A 87 1.14 6.07 -0.24
C LEU A 87 -0.37 6.20 -0.44
N ALA A 88 -1.08 6.89 0.45
CA ALA A 88 -2.52 7.10 0.34
C ALA A 88 -2.91 7.94 -0.90
N ILE A 89 -2.11 8.96 -1.23
CA ILE A 89 -2.29 9.75 -2.46
C ILE A 89 -2.01 8.90 -3.71
N LEU A 90 -0.91 8.14 -3.73
CA LEU A 90 -0.59 7.23 -4.84
C LEU A 90 -1.67 6.13 -5.02
N GLY A 91 -2.22 5.64 -3.91
CA GLY A 91 -3.29 4.65 -3.88
C GLY A 91 -4.68 5.23 -4.13
N SER A 92 -4.84 6.55 -4.20
CA SER A 92 -6.15 7.19 -4.32
C SER A 92 -7.00 6.72 -5.51
N PRO A 93 -6.46 6.42 -6.71
CA PRO A 93 -7.27 5.87 -7.79
C PRO A 93 -7.81 4.48 -7.46
N LEU A 94 -6.99 3.64 -6.81
CA LEU A 94 -7.40 2.31 -6.37
C LEU A 94 -8.44 2.40 -5.26
N THR A 95 -8.26 3.32 -4.30
CA THR A 95 -9.25 3.54 -3.23
C THR A 95 -10.58 3.99 -3.80
N ALA A 96 -10.59 4.87 -4.81
CA ALA A 96 -11.82 5.33 -5.46
C ALA A 96 -12.54 4.21 -6.24
N LEU A 97 -11.79 3.30 -6.86
CA LEU A 97 -12.35 2.22 -7.70
C LEU A 97 -12.73 0.96 -6.91
N TYR A 98 -11.93 0.59 -5.91
CA TYR A 98 -11.99 -0.71 -5.24
C TYR A 98 -12.11 -0.61 -3.72
N GLY A 99 -12.02 0.60 -3.16
CA GLY A 99 -12.08 0.86 -1.73
C GLY A 99 -10.74 0.71 -1.01
N PRO A 100 -10.65 1.24 0.22
CA PRO A 100 -9.38 1.34 0.97
C PRO A 100 -8.84 -0.01 1.44
N VAL A 101 -9.71 -1.01 1.67
CA VAL A 101 -9.30 -2.37 2.06
C VAL A 101 -8.52 -3.04 0.93
N PHE A 102 -9.05 -2.96 -0.30
CA PHE A 102 -8.36 -3.47 -1.48
C PHE A 102 -7.02 -2.76 -1.68
N THR A 103 -7.00 -1.43 -1.60
CA THR A 103 -5.77 -0.64 -1.75
C THR A 103 -4.73 -1.06 -0.73
N TYR A 104 -5.11 -1.20 0.55
CA TYR A 104 -4.21 -1.67 1.59
C TYR A 104 -3.61 -3.04 1.26
N ASN A 105 -4.44 -4.03 0.95
CA ASN A 105 -3.98 -5.39 0.64
C ASN A 105 -3.04 -5.41 -0.58
N PHE A 106 -3.36 -4.61 -1.61
CA PHE A 106 -2.51 -4.44 -2.78
C PHE A 106 -1.12 -3.92 -2.40
N PHE A 107 -1.05 -2.86 -1.59
CA PHE A 107 0.24 -2.30 -1.14
C PHE A 107 1.01 -3.22 -0.18
N ILE A 108 0.32 -4.02 0.63
CA ILE A 108 0.95 -5.05 1.46
C ILE A 108 1.65 -6.11 0.60
N ILE A 109 1.08 -6.49 -0.53
CA ILE A 109 1.75 -7.39 -1.49
C ILE A 109 2.91 -6.68 -2.19
N CYS A 110 2.73 -5.42 -2.60
CA CYS A 110 3.78 -4.66 -3.27
C CYS A 110 5.02 -4.44 -2.38
N ALA A 111 4.85 -4.31 -1.06
CA ALA A 111 5.94 -3.98 -0.14
C ALA A 111 7.14 -4.95 -0.22
N PRO A 112 7.00 -6.28 -0.02
CA PRO A 112 8.12 -7.21 -0.15
C PRO A 112 8.61 -7.33 -1.60
N VAL A 113 7.74 -7.18 -2.60
CA VAL A 113 8.11 -7.26 -4.02
C VAL A 113 9.08 -6.15 -4.38
N LEU A 114 8.71 -4.90 -4.05
CA LEU A 114 9.53 -3.72 -4.32
C LEU A 114 10.78 -3.71 -3.45
N SER A 115 10.70 -4.16 -2.19
CA SER A 115 11.86 -4.28 -1.32
C SER A 115 12.89 -5.27 -1.86
N ALA A 116 12.46 -6.49 -2.21
CA ALA A 116 13.34 -7.51 -2.76
C ALA A 116 13.88 -7.10 -4.13
N TRP A 117 13.05 -6.45 -4.96
CA TRP A 117 13.48 -5.88 -6.23
C TRP A 117 14.62 -4.88 -5.97
N MET A 118 14.40 -3.81 -5.21
CA MET A 118 15.37 -2.73 -5.00
C MET A 118 16.65 -3.14 -4.23
N ALA A 119 16.70 -4.32 -3.61
CA ALA A 119 17.85 -4.75 -2.81
C ALA A 119 19.09 -5.17 -3.62
N TYR A 120 18.95 -5.50 -4.91
CA TYR A 120 20.07 -5.98 -5.76
C TYR A 120 20.34 -5.12 -7.01
N PHE A 121 19.69 -3.97 -7.12
CA PHE A 121 19.95 -2.99 -8.20
C PHE A 121 21.02 -1.98 -7.83
#